data_AF-A0A917WKY9-F1
#
_entry.id   AF-A0A917WKY9-F1
#
_cell.length_a   1.000
_cell.length_b   1.000
_cell.length_c   1.000
_cell.angle_alpha   90.00
_cell.angle_beta   90.00
_cell.angle_gamma   90.00
#
_symmetry.space_group_name_H-M   'P 1'
#
loop_
_entity.id
_entity.type
_entity.pdbx_description
1 polymer ?
#
loop_
_entity_poly.entity_id
_entity_poly.type
_entity_poly.pdbx_seq_one_letter_code
_entity_poly.pdbx_strand_id
1 'polypeptide(L)'
;MGNDQAEGAIGGKMRIPVFVSSPTKLNDQQEKSRGVVLEILNELQLEPRALGRSDYPKDVPLKEVYAIARHCHGGVILGYEQFVATSGIWKRGTAEEIKVSRSGSVSFPTPWNQLKAGILFGLRLPLLIFRERDVFGGVFDVGTTEVFVHETPPDNPTQSQRGEIKEVFLKWYSQVSRNYYAD
;
A
#
# COMPACT_ATOMS: atom_id res chain seq x y z
N MET A 1 -33.52 40.16 -17.47
CA MET A 1 -32.04 40.19 -17.53
C MET A 1 -31.55 40.50 -16.13
N GLY A 2 -30.82 39.57 -15.53
CA GLY A 2 -30.38 39.60 -14.13
C GLY A 2 -30.24 38.16 -13.61
N ASN A 3 -29.46 37.37 -14.34
CA ASN A 3 -29.09 36.00 -13.96
C ASN A 3 -27.88 36.04 -13.04
N ASP A 4 -27.82 35.06 -12.14
CA ASP A 4 -26.63 34.46 -11.54
C ASP A 4 -25.62 35.38 -10.83
N GLN A 5 -25.55 35.23 -9.51
CA GLN A 5 -24.39 34.59 -8.87
C GLN A 5 -24.66 34.40 -7.38
N ALA A 6 -25.13 33.21 -7.03
CA ALA A 6 -24.92 32.61 -5.72
C ALA A 6 -24.27 31.25 -5.98
N GLU A 7 -22.95 31.27 -6.25
CA GLU A 7 -22.15 30.06 -6.34
C GLU A 7 -22.16 29.35 -4.99
N GLY A 8 -22.62 28.10 -5.01
CA GLY A 8 -22.77 27.25 -3.85
C GLY A 8 -21.43 26.97 -3.18
N ALA A 9 -21.44 27.05 -1.86
CA ALA A 9 -20.45 26.40 -1.03
C ALA A 9 -20.50 24.88 -1.30
N ILE A 10 -19.52 24.37 -2.06
CA ILE A 10 -19.30 22.94 -2.19
C ILE A 10 -18.72 22.48 -0.86
N GLY A 11 -19.58 22.00 0.04
CA GLY A 11 -19.14 21.25 1.22
C GLY A 11 -18.34 20.04 0.75
N GLY A 12 -17.02 20.17 0.73
CA GLY A 12 -16.11 19.09 0.37
C GLY A 12 -16.38 17.90 1.27
N LYS A 13 -16.90 16.81 0.70
CA LYS A 13 -17.15 15.57 1.42
C LYS A 13 -15.83 15.15 2.08
N MET A 14 -15.78 15.14 3.41
CA MET A 14 -14.56 14.80 4.14
C MET A 14 -14.09 13.40 3.72
N ARG A 15 -12.82 13.30 3.31
CA ARG A 15 -12.19 12.05 2.91
C ARG A 15 -11.35 11.52 4.05
N ILE A 16 -11.35 10.21 4.24
CA ILE A 16 -10.57 9.60 5.33
C ILE A 16 -9.12 9.43 4.83
N PRO A 17 -8.13 10.06 5.48
CA PRO A 17 -6.74 9.92 5.07
C PRO A 17 -6.22 8.51 5.36
N VAL A 18 -5.60 7.89 4.37
CA VAL A 18 -4.99 6.56 4.45
C VAL A 18 -3.58 6.60 3.89
N PHE A 19 -2.65 5.93 4.57
CA PHE A 19 -1.27 5.88 4.17
C PHE A 19 -1.09 4.91 3.00
N VAL A 20 -0.36 5.28 1.95
CA VAL A 20 -0.02 4.38 0.83
C VAL A 20 1.49 4.27 0.72
N SER A 21 2.01 3.07 1.00
CA SER A 21 3.41 2.72 0.78
C SER A 21 3.58 2.07 -0.58
N SER A 22 4.33 2.73 -1.46
CA SER A 22 4.75 2.20 -2.76
C SER A 22 6.21 2.58 -3.02
N PRO A 23 6.97 1.77 -3.78
CA PRO A 23 8.26 2.22 -4.32
C PRO A 23 8.12 3.51 -5.15
N THR A 24 9.19 4.30 -5.18
CA THR A 24 9.23 5.60 -5.85
C THR A 24 9.35 5.48 -7.36
N LYS A 25 9.92 4.40 -7.86
CA LYS A 25 10.05 4.10 -9.28
C LYS A 25 9.38 2.76 -9.54
N LEU A 26 8.46 2.76 -10.50
CA LEU A 26 7.67 1.63 -10.92
C LEU A 26 7.79 1.52 -12.43
N ASN A 27 7.71 0.29 -12.95
CA ASN A 27 7.53 0.08 -14.39
C ASN A 27 6.07 0.36 -14.80
N ASP A 28 5.78 0.36 -16.10
CA ASP A 28 4.45 0.69 -16.62
C ASP A 28 3.35 -0.24 -16.09
N GLN A 29 3.64 -1.54 -15.98
CA GLN A 29 2.72 -2.54 -15.44
C GLN A 29 2.37 -2.25 -13.98
N GLN A 30 3.38 -1.93 -13.19
CA GLN A 30 3.27 -1.61 -11.77
C GLN A 30 2.53 -0.28 -11.55
N GLU A 31 2.79 0.76 -12.35
CA GLU A 31 2.04 2.02 -12.25
C GLU A 31 0.55 1.82 -12.57
N LYS A 32 0.20 1.00 -13.56
CA LYS A 32 -1.19 0.68 -13.86
C LYS A 32 -1.87 -0.13 -12.74
N SER A 33 -1.20 -1.15 -12.22
CA SER A 33 -1.66 -1.92 -11.05
C SER A 33 -1.91 -1.02 -9.85
N ARG A 34 -0.98 -0.08 -9.59
CA ARG A 34 -1.13 0.95 -8.56
C ARG A 34 -2.29 1.89 -8.87
N GLY A 35 -2.50 2.24 -10.13
CA GLY A 35 -3.65 3.02 -10.60
C GLY A 35 -4.98 2.42 -10.19
N VAL A 36 -5.16 1.11 -10.39
CA VAL A 36 -6.37 0.36 -9.95
C VAL A 36 -6.60 0.53 -8.45
N VAL A 37 -5.56 0.40 -7.63
CA VAL A 37 -5.65 0.62 -6.18
C VAL A 37 -6.12 2.04 -5.85
N LEU A 38 -5.50 3.05 -6.47
CA LEU A 38 -5.83 4.46 -6.21
C LEU A 38 -7.25 4.82 -6.66
N GLU A 39 -7.72 4.26 -7.77
CA GLU A 39 -9.09 4.43 -8.24
C GLU A 39 -10.10 3.89 -7.22
N ILE A 40 -9.85 2.69 -6.68
CA ILE A 40 -10.74 2.10 -5.67
C ILE A 40 -10.72 2.93 -4.38
N LEU A 41 -9.55 3.41 -3.93
CA LEU A 41 -9.46 4.32 -2.78
C LEU A 41 -10.30 5.59 -3.00
N ASN A 42 -10.20 6.19 -4.20
CA ASN A 42 -10.97 7.38 -4.56
C ASN A 42 -12.49 7.13 -4.60
N GLU A 43 -12.92 5.98 -5.15
CA GLU A 43 -14.33 5.56 -5.14
C GLU A 43 -14.87 5.44 -3.71
N LEU A 44 -14.05 4.96 -2.78
CA LEU A 44 -14.38 4.82 -1.36
C LEU A 44 -14.23 6.11 -0.55
N GLN A 45 -13.99 7.26 -1.20
CA GLN A 45 -13.75 8.56 -0.54
C GLN A 45 -12.58 8.53 0.45
N LEU A 46 -11.55 7.74 0.15
CA LEU A 46 -10.30 7.70 0.90
C LEU A 46 -9.29 8.64 0.25
N GLU A 47 -8.51 9.32 1.08
CA GLU A 47 -7.45 10.23 0.63
C GLU A 47 -6.08 9.54 0.78
N PRO A 48 -5.43 9.12 -0.33
CA PRO A 48 -4.15 8.44 -0.27
C PRO A 48 -3.00 9.42 0.06
N ARG A 49 -2.27 9.15 1.14
CA ARG A 49 -1.11 9.92 1.62
C ARG A 49 0.17 9.13 1.45
N ALA A 50 1.19 9.71 0.82
CA ALA A 50 2.39 8.99 0.43
C ALA A 50 3.61 9.92 0.40
N LEU A 51 4.62 9.57 1.21
CA LEU A 51 5.90 10.28 1.22
C LEU A 51 6.63 10.15 -0.13
N GLY A 52 7.13 11.28 -0.64
CA GLY A 52 7.82 11.42 -1.92
C GLY A 52 6.89 11.46 -3.13
N ARG A 53 5.57 11.53 -2.93
CA ARG A 53 4.56 11.61 -3.99
C ARG A 53 3.53 12.70 -3.69
N SER A 54 2.64 12.48 -2.73
CA SER A 54 1.67 13.51 -2.29
C SER A 54 2.21 14.35 -1.14
N ASP A 55 3.14 13.82 -0.36
CA ASP A 55 3.77 14.51 0.77
C ASP A 55 5.30 14.57 0.55
N TYR A 56 5.92 15.74 0.71
CA TYR A 56 7.38 15.92 0.55
C TYR A 56 8.02 16.29 1.90
N PRO A 57 9.14 15.63 2.28
CA PRO A 57 9.71 15.75 3.61
C PRO A 57 10.27 17.16 3.89
N LYS A 58 10.05 17.68 5.10
CA LYS A 58 10.70 18.90 5.63
C LYS A 58 11.81 18.57 6.63
N ASP A 59 11.74 17.40 7.26
CA ASP A 59 12.76 16.80 8.15
C ASP A 59 13.25 15.46 7.56
N VAL A 60 13.99 14.67 8.34
CA VAL A 60 14.49 13.36 7.94
C VAL A 60 13.34 12.41 7.55
N PRO A 61 13.48 11.62 6.46
CA PRO A 61 12.38 10.86 5.88
C PRO A 61 11.63 9.94 6.86
N LEU A 62 12.32 9.37 7.85
CA LEU A 62 11.70 8.45 8.81
C LEU A 62 10.71 9.15 9.75
N LYS A 63 11.05 10.37 10.21
CA LYS A 63 10.13 11.17 11.03
C LYS A 63 8.90 11.57 10.23
N GLU A 64 9.09 11.89 8.96
CA GLU A 64 8.00 12.28 8.06
C GLU A 64 7.05 11.11 7.76
N VAL A 65 7.58 9.89 7.57
CA VAL A 65 6.73 8.68 7.49
C VAL A 65 5.85 8.57 8.74
N TYR A 66 6.44 8.70 9.93
CA TYR A 66 5.69 8.62 11.18
C TYR A 66 4.65 9.74 11.32
N ALA A 67 5.03 10.98 10.99
CA ALA A 67 4.15 12.13 11.06
C ALA A 67 2.93 11.97 10.14
N ILE A 68 3.15 11.57 8.88
CA ILE A 68 2.05 11.30 7.93
C ILE A 68 1.19 10.15 8.45
N ALA A 69 1.80 9.03 8.87
CA ALA A 69 1.08 7.85 9.35
C ALA A 69 0.18 8.16 10.56
N ARG A 70 0.61 9.03 11.48
CA ARG A 70 -0.19 9.47 12.63
C ARG A 70 -1.45 10.25 12.27
N HIS A 71 -1.53 10.80 11.06
CA HIS A 71 -2.71 11.49 10.55
C HIS A 71 -3.52 10.63 9.59
N CYS A 72 -3.22 9.33 9.49
CA CYS A 72 -3.96 8.37 8.69
C CYS A 72 -4.71 7.38 9.60
N HIS A 73 -5.77 6.78 9.06
CA HIS A 73 -6.66 5.86 9.80
C HIS A 73 -6.60 4.43 9.25
N GLY A 74 -5.58 4.17 8.43
CA GLY A 74 -5.33 2.92 7.75
C GLY A 74 -4.10 3.02 6.86
N GLY A 75 -3.57 1.88 6.44
CA GLY A 75 -2.42 1.80 5.56
C GLY A 75 -2.54 0.74 4.49
N VAL A 76 -2.15 1.09 3.26
CA VAL A 76 -2.01 0.17 2.13
C VAL A 76 -0.53 0.02 1.80
N ILE A 77 -0.03 -1.21 1.74
CA ILE A 77 1.35 -1.52 1.36
C ILE A 77 1.35 -2.21 0.00
N LEU A 78 2.05 -1.62 -0.96
CA LEU A 78 2.26 -2.17 -2.30
C LEU A 78 3.71 -2.66 -2.40
N GLY A 79 3.89 -3.98 -2.36
CA GLY A 79 5.17 -4.68 -2.48
C GLY A 79 5.43 -5.11 -3.91
N TYR A 80 5.87 -4.17 -4.74
CA TYR A 80 6.36 -4.46 -6.09
C TYR A 80 7.84 -4.86 -6.05
N GLU A 81 8.26 -5.71 -6.97
CA GLU A 81 9.66 -6.05 -7.21
C GLU A 81 10.46 -4.78 -7.52
N GLN A 82 11.58 -4.63 -6.84
CA GLN A 82 12.55 -3.53 -7.01
C GLN A 82 13.98 -4.04 -7.19
N PHE A 83 14.24 -5.29 -6.83
CA PHE A 83 15.54 -5.94 -6.96
C PHE A 83 15.35 -7.43 -7.21
N VAL A 84 16.12 -7.97 -8.14
CA VAL A 84 16.13 -9.40 -8.48
C VAL A 84 17.51 -9.97 -8.24
N ALA A 85 17.56 -11.02 -7.40
CA ALA A 85 18.76 -11.83 -7.23
C ALA A 85 18.66 -13.08 -8.09
N THR A 86 19.56 -13.23 -9.06
CA THR A 86 19.67 -14.43 -9.92
C THR A 86 20.64 -15.47 -9.35
N SER A 87 21.38 -15.14 -8.29
CA SER A 87 22.20 -16.06 -7.51
C SER A 87 22.45 -15.52 -6.10
N GLY A 88 22.61 -16.41 -5.13
CA GLY A 88 22.84 -16.02 -3.74
C GLY A 88 22.68 -17.18 -2.76
N ILE A 89 22.92 -16.89 -1.48
CA ILE A 89 22.71 -17.84 -0.38
C ILE A 89 21.85 -17.15 0.67
N TRP A 90 20.64 -17.66 0.89
CA TRP A 90 19.72 -17.24 1.93
C TRP A 90 20.10 -17.90 3.26
N LYS A 91 20.06 -17.17 4.37
CA LYS A 91 20.36 -17.68 5.74
C LYS A 91 21.60 -18.58 5.80
N ARG A 92 22.71 -18.11 5.21
CA ARG A 92 23.97 -18.87 5.10
C ARG A 92 24.42 -19.43 6.46
N GLY A 93 24.81 -20.70 6.48
CA GLY A 93 25.31 -21.39 7.66
C GLY A 93 24.25 -21.81 8.66
N THR A 94 22.96 -21.74 8.29
CA THR A 94 21.85 -22.21 9.13
C THR A 94 21.22 -23.48 8.56
N ALA A 95 20.39 -24.16 9.36
CA ALA A 95 19.60 -25.30 8.88
C ALA A 95 18.57 -24.92 7.80
N GLU A 96 18.26 -23.64 7.67
CA GLU A 96 17.35 -23.08 6.65
C GLU A 96 18.12 -22.42 5.49
N GLU A 97 19.39 -22.77 5.28
CA GLU A 97 20.16 -22.26 4.15
C GLU A 97 19.52 -22.64 2.81
N ILE A 98 19.27 -21.65 1.95
CA ILE A 98 18.75 -21.87 0.60
C ILE A 98 19.70 -21.25 -0.41
N LYS A 99 20.18 -22.06 -1.37
CA LYS A 99 20.97 -21.56 -2.50
C LYS A 99 20.02 -21.10 -3.61
N VAL A 100 20.05 -19.80 -3.90
CA VAL A 100 19.35 -19.23 -5.05
C VAL A 100 20.20 -19.54 -6.28
N SER A 101 19.65 -20.33 -7.20
CA SER A 101 20.33 -20.77 -8.42
C SER A 101 19.69 -20.14 -9.65
N ARG A 102 20.37 -20.25 -10.82
CA ARG A 102 19.91 -19.66 -12.09
C ARG A 102 18.51 -20.11 -12.54
N SER A 103 17.98 -21.22 -12.01
CA SER A 103 16.65 -21.74 -12.36
C SER A 103 15.51 -21.10 -11.55
N GLY A 104 15.80 -20.24 -10.58
CA GLY A 104 14.79 -19.48 -9.83
C GLY A 104 15.40 -18.22 -9.23
N SER A 105 14.98 -17.06 -9.71
CA SER A 105 15.34 -15.78 -9.11
C SER A 105 14.55 -15.51 -7.83
N VAL A 106 15.10 -14.68 -6.95
CA VAL A 106 14.38 -14.15 -5.80
C VAL A 106 14.15 -12.66 -6.00
N SER A 107 12.90 -12.24 -5.79
CA SER A 107 12.45 -10.87 -5.99
C SER A 107 12.24 -10.18 -4.65
N PHE A 108 12.80 -8.98 -4.53
CA PHE A 108 12.74 -8.20 -3.30
C PHE A 108 11.97 -6.90 -3.54
N PRO A 109 11.10 -6.52 -2.60
CA PRO A 109 10.50 -5.21 -2.60
C PRO A 109 11.50 -4.18 -2.05
N THR A 110 11.10 -2.92 -2.00
CA THR A 110 11.91 -1.93 -1.29
C THR A 110 11.89 -2.20 0.22
N PRO A 111 13.03 -2.06 0.94
CA PRO A 111 13.05 -2.17 2.40
C PRO A 111 12.13 -1.14 3.09
N TRP A 112 11.81 -0.04 2.41
CA TRP A 112 10.85 0.95 2.89
C TRP A 112 9.44 0.39 3.12
N ASN A 113 9.02 -0.65 2.38
CA ASN A 113 7.73 -1.29 2.63
C ASN A 113 7.68 -1.92 4.02
N GLN A 114 8.72 -2.66 4.40
CA GLN A 114 8.82 -3.30 5.72
C GLN A 114 8.79 -2.26 6.84
N LEU A 115 9.57 -1.19 6.69
CA LEU A 115 9.66 -0.10 7.65
C LEU A 115 8.31 0.62 7.85
N LYS A 116 7.66 1.01 6.75
CA LYS A 116 6.37 1.71 6.78
C LYS A 116 5.27 0.81 7.36
N ALA A 117 5.22 -0.45 6.96
CA ALA A 117 4.28 -1.42 7.51
C ALA A 117 4.48 -1.61 9.03
N GLY A 118 5.72 -1.72 9.49
CA GLY A 118 6.04 -1.81 10.92
C GLY A 118 5.58 -0.59 11.72
N ILE A 119 5.76 0.63 11.18
CA ILE A 119 5.28 1.87 11.81
C ILE A 119 3.75 1.87 11.92
N LEU A 120 3.06 1.55 10.83
CA LEU A 120 1.59 1.53 10.79
C LEU A 120 1.02 0.46 11.75
N PHE A 121 1.65 -0.72 11.80
CA PHE A 121 1.31 -1.76 12.76
C PHE A 121 1.53 -1.29 14.21
N GLY A 122 2.67 -0.63 14.50
CA GLY A 122 2.96 -0.06 15.81
C GLY A 122 1.96 1.03 16.24
N LEU A 123 1.40 1.77 15.28
CA LEU A 123 0.31 2.73 15.47
C LEU A 123 -1.09 2.09 15.57
N ARG A 124 -1.17 0.75 15.48
CA ARG A 124 -2.42 -0.03 15.49
C ARG A 124 -3.40 0.36 14.38
N LEU A 125 -2.87 0.79 13.24
CA LEU A 125 -3.70 1.16 12.08
C LEU A 125 -4.10 -0.09 11.28
N PRO A 126 -5.35 -0.15 10.77
CA PRO A 126 -5.77 -1.22 9.86
C PRO A 126 -4.88 -1.28 8.61
N LEU A 127 -4.28 -2.44 8.35
CA LEU A 127 -3.39 -2.64 7.21
C LEU A 127 -4.04 -3.47 6.11
N LEU A 128 -3.70 -3.14 4.86
CA LEU A 128 -4.00 -3.94 3.66
C LEU A 128 -2.72 -4.07 2.85
N ILE A 129 -2.31 -5.30 2.53
CA ILE A 129 -1.01 -5.57 1.89
C ILE A 129 -1.26 -6.25 0.54
N PHE A 130 -0.67 -5.68 -0.51
CA PHE A 130 -0.57 -6.27 -1.83
C PHE A 130 0.90 -6.55 -2.15
N ARG A 131 1.20 -7.72 -2.71
CA ARG A 131 2.55 -8.08 -3.16
C ARG A 131 2.54 -8.64 -4.58
N GLU A 132 3.57 -8.38 -5.36
CA GLU A 132 3.80 -9.16 -6.57
C GLU A 132 4.08 -10.62 -6.21
N ARG A 133 3.77 -11.54 -7.13
CA ARG A 133 3.76 -13.00 -6.89
C ARG A 133 5.04 -13.52 -6.24
N ASP A 134 6.20 -13.04 -6.71
CA ASP A 134 7.52 -13.53 -6.30
C ASP A 134 8.16 -12.70 -5.18
N VAL A 135 7.47 -11.66 -4.71
CA VAL A 135 7.88 -10.88 -3.53
C VAL A 135 7.45 -11.62 -2.28
N PHE A 136 8.38 -11.92 -1.37
CA PHE A 136 8.10 -12.56 -0.08
C PHE A 136 9.00 -11.98 1.03
N GLY A 137 8.77 -12.41 2.27
CA GLY A 137 9.55 -12.01 3.43
C GLY A 137 8.87 -10.96 4.31
N GLY A 138 8.93 -11.16 5.63
CA GLY A 138 8.51 -10.17 6.63
C GLY A 138 7.01 -9.90 6.55
N VAL A 139 6.61 -8.64 6.36
CA VAL A 139 5.18 -8.26 6.28
C VAL A 139 4.44 -8.85 5.09
N PHE A 140 5.15 -9.43 4.11
CA PHE A 140 4.56 -10.09 2.95
C PHE A 140 4.34 -11.60 3.14
N ASP A 141 4.83 -12.17 4.24
CA ASP A 141 4.62 -13.58 4.56
C ASP A 141 3.24 -13.78 5.21
N VAL A 142 2.50 -14.79 4.74
CA VAL A 142 1.18 -15.13 5.27
C VAL A 142 1.30 -15.57 6.73
N GLY A 143 0.48 -14.98 7.60
CA GLY A 143 0.46 -15.32 9.03
C GLY A 143 1.47 -14.56 9.90
N THR A 144 2.34 -13.73 9.31
CA THR A 144 3.26 -12.86 10.08
C THR A 144 2.53 -11.71 10.78
N THR A 145 1.36 -11.34 10.28
CA THR A 145 0.49 -10.31 10.87
C THR A 145 -0.97 -10.77 10.78
N GLU A 146 -1.88 -10.11 11.51
CA GLU A 146 -3.33 -10.31 11.34
C GLU A 146 -3.86 -9.77 9.98
N VAL A 147 -2.97 -9.32 9.11
CA VAL A 147 -3.26 -8.62 7.86
C VAL A 147 -3.44 -9.62 6.73
N PHE A 148 -4.44 -9.38 5.89
CA PHE A 148 -4.60 -10.11 4.64
C PHE A 148 -3.55 -9.65 3.63
N VAL A 149 -2.68 -10.57 3.21
CA VAL A 149 -1.72 -10.38 2.13
C VAL A 149 -2.35 -10.89 0.84
N HIS A 150 -2.49 -10.01 -0.14
CA HIS A 150 -3.07 -10.30 -1.46
C HIS A 150 -2.02 -10.17 -2.56
N GLU A 151 -2.24 -10.84 -3.69
CA GLU A 151 -1.49 -10.52 -4.91
C GLU A 151 -1.90 -9.13 -5.43
N THR A 152 -0.95 -8.38 -5.98
CA THR A 152 -1.22 -7.08 -6.60
C THR A 152 -2.28 -7.18 -7.69
N PRO A 153 -3.21 -6.21 -7.80
CA PRO A 153 -4.16 -6.17 -8.89
C PRO A 153 -3.51 -6.30 -10.27
N PRO A 154 -4.16 -6.95 -11.25
CA PRO A 154 -3.77 -6.86 -12.64
C PRO A 154 -3.71 -5.39 -13.09
N ASP A 155 -2.89 -5.06 -14.09
CA ASP A 155 -2.86 -3.71 -14.66
C ASP A 155 -4.14 -3.34 -15.40
N ASN A 156 -4.85 -4.33 -15.92
CA ASN A 156 -6.14 -4.17 -16.57
C ASN A 156 -7.11 -5.28 -16.11
N PRO A 157 -7.68 -5.15 -14.90
CA PRO A 157 -8.57 -6.17 -14.36
C PRO A 157 -9.87 -6.23 -15.15
N THR A 158 -10.36 -7.44 -15.39
CA THR A 158 -11.75 -7.65 -15.83
C THR A 158 -12.73 -7.12 -14.79
N GLN A 159 -13.99 -6.89 -15.17
CA GLN A 159 -15.02 -6.42 -14.23
C GLN A 159 -15.18 -7.34 -13.02
N SER A 160 -15.07 -8.66 -13.21
CA SER A 160 -15.12 -9.65 -12.14
C SER A 160 -13.95 -9.49 -11.17
N GLN A 161 -12.71 -9.46 -11.69
CA GLN A 161 -11.51 -9.27 -10.88
C GLN A 161 -11.55 -7.95 -10.11
N ARG A 162 -12.04 -6.88 -10.75
CA ARG A 162 -12.23 -5.59 -10.08
C ARG A 162 -13.25 -5.67 -8.94
N GLY A 163 -14.32 -6.45 -9.11
CA GLY A 163 -15.29 -6.73 -8.05
C GLY A 163 -14.65 -7.40 -6.84
N GLU A 164 -13.88 -8.47 -7.08
CA GLU A 164 -13.16 -9.21 -6.03
C GLU A 164 -12.16 -8.31 -5.28
N ILE A 165 -11.39 -7.50 -6.00
CA ILE A 165 -10.47 -6.52 -5.38
C ILE A 165 -11.27 -5.54 -4.52
N LYS A 166 -12.40 -5.02 -5.03
CA LYS A 166 -13.22 -4.06 -4.29
C LYS A 166 -13.81 -4.65 -3.01
N GLU A 167 -14.18 -5.92 -2.98
CA GLU A 167 -14.64 -6.60 -1.76
C GLU A 167 -13.56 -6.63 -0.67
N VAL A 168 -12.31 -6.89 -1.05
CA VAL A 168 -11.15 -6.81 -0.14
C VAL A 168 -11.04 -5.41 0.46
N PHE A 169 -11.12 -4.38 -0.39
CA PHE A 169 -11.08 -2.98 0.08
C PHE A 169 -12.27 -2.64 0.98
N LEU A 170 -13.48 -3.11 0.70
CA LEU A 170 -14.66 -2.86 1.54
C LEU A 170 -14.52 -3.48 2.94
N LYS A 171 -13.97 -4.71 3.01
CA LYS A 171 -13.69 -5.37 4.30
C LYS A 171 -12.67 -4.57 5.11
N TRP A 172 -11.58 -4.13 4.48
CA TRP A 172 -10.57 -3.29 5.13
C TRP A 172 -11.14 -1.90 5.52
N TYR A 173 -11.93 -1.27 4.65
CA TYR A 173 -12.58 0.02 4.88
C TYR A 173 -13.44 0.03 6.14
N SER A 174 -14.12 -1.09 6.47
CA SER A 174 -14.90 -1.19 7.72
C SER A 174 -14.04 -0.98 8.98
N GLN A 175 -12.77 -1.36 8.94
CA GLN A 175 -11.82 -1.13 10.04
C GLN A 175 -11.31 0.30 10.03
N VAL A 176 -10.95 0.82 8.85
CA VAL A 176 -10.46 2.20 8.65
C VAL A 176 -11.49 3.23 9.11
N SER A 177 -12.73 3.10 8.65
CA SER A 177 -13.83 4.00 9.02
C SER A 177 -14.14 3.95 10.52
N ARG A 178 -14.14 2.76 11.14
CA ARG A 178 -14.27 2.66 12.60
C ARG A 178 -13.14 3.36 13.34
N ASN A 179 -11.91 3.23 12.86
CA ASN A 179 -10.77 3.94 13.44
C ASN A 179 -10.93 5.46 13.29
N TYR A 180 -11.33 5.95 12.11
CA TYR A 180 -11.56 7.37 11.85
C TYR A 180 -12.65 8.02 12.71
N TYR A 181 -13.78 7.34 12.90
CA TYR A 181 -14.91 7.90 13.66
C TYR A 181 -14.83 7.61 15.17
N ALA A 182 -13.82 6.87 15.63
CA ALA A 182 -13.57 6.63 17.04
C ALA A 182 -12.66 7.69 17.69
N ASP A 183 -11.89 8.41 16.88
CA ASP A 183 -11.08 9.57 17.25
C ASP A 183 -11.93 10.86 17.29
#